data_AF-A0A2G1VNN7-F1
#
_entry.id   AF-A0A2G1VNN7-F1
#
_cell.length_a   1.000
_cell.length_b   1.000
_cell.length_c   1.000
_cell.angle_alpha   90.00
_cell.angle_beta   90.00
_cell.angle_gamma   90.00
#
_symmetry.space_group_name_H-M   'P 1'
#
loop_
_entity.id
_entity.type
_entity.pdbx_description
1 polymer ?
#
loop_
_entity_poly.entity_id
_entity_poly.type
_entity_poly.pdbx_seq_one_letter_code
_entity_poly.pdbx_strand_id
1 'polypeptide(L)'
;MEKLLIGLICFLASYAQAQDSLYVYQTEGIVLKGKLNAKTRVQKGALLTPQVKVELQPQASLTAISKDGLLYTANDPGLYTHAMLLKRKTQVYPKNLSANYFKYIWSELLGNSTKPTQIGGVFRGESLMLFPADRSHIAGSRLEFRWLQDAPEASGYLFIREAEGEAVLKLESNGSSLAFYDNPFFEEGKSYEWAVTTEAFPNLSNLRFFSFKHITKAEYEVLREAFISELNNPLLAGLSKQELEKLLCEEYGLCK
;
A
#
# COMPACT_ATOMS: atom_id res chain seq x y z
N MET A 1 0.64 33.15 53.96
CA MET A 1 0.18 31.75 53.86
C MET A 1 -0.58 31.44 52.57
N GLU A 2 -1.16 32.41 51.87
CA GLU A 2 -1.88 32.18 50.59
C GLU A 2 -0.99 31.72 49.42
N LYS A 3 0.26 32.20 49.33
CA LYS A 3 1.18 31.81 48.25
C LYS A 3 1.66 30.35 48.34
N LEU A 4 1.51 29.72 49.50
CA LEU A 4 1.88 28.32 49.74
C LEU A 4 0.75 27.34 49.38
N LEU A 5 -0.51 27.79 49.43
CA LEU A 5 -1.67 26.96 49.06
C LEU A 5 -1.81 26.79 47.55
N ILE A 6 -1.48 27.83 46.77
CA ILE A 6 -1.60 27.82 45.30
C ILE A 6 -0.53 26.93 44.65
N GLY A 7 0.67 26.86 45.25
CA GLY A 7 1.73 25.95 44.79
C GLY A 7 1.40 24.47 45.00
N LEU A 8 0.64 24.13 46.05
CA LEU A 8 0.28 22.75 46.37
C LEU A 8 -0.84 22.21 45.45
N ILE A 9 -1.75 23.08 44.99
CA ILE A 9 -2.85 22.70 44.10
C ILE A 9 -2.34 22.45 42.66
N CYS A 10 -1.32 23.19 42.21
CA CYS A 10 -0.73 22.98 40.87
C CYS A 10 0.11 21.69 40.77
N PHE A 11 0.65 21.16 41.88
CA PHE A 11 1.41 19.90 41.88
C PHE A 11 0.53 18.64 41.92
N LEU A 12 -0.74 18.76 42.32
CA LEU A 12 -1.69 17.63 42.37
C LEU A 12 -2.42 17.38 41.03
N ALA A 13 -2.37 18.34 40.10
CA ALA A 13 -3.01 18.22 38.79
C ALA A 13 -2.21 17.38 37.75
N SER A 14 -0.97 16.99 38.07
CA SER A 14 -0.06 16.35 37.10
C SER A 14 -0.11 14.81 37.09
N TYR A 15 -0.95 14.17 37.90
CA TYR A 15 -1.07 12.70 37.97
C TYR A 15 -2.38 12.15 37.39
N ALA A 16 -2.96 12.83 36.40
CA ALA A 16 -3.91 12.19 35.49
C ALA A 16 -3.14 11.21 34.59
N GLN A 17 -2.76 10.06 35.15
CA GLN A 17 -2.26 8.92 34.39
C GLN A 17 -3.30 8.59 33.32
N ALA A 18 -2.93 8.79 32.06
CA ALA A 18 -3.69 8.28 30.93
C ALA A 18 -3.87 6.77 31.16
N GLN A 19 -5.09 6.36 31.50
CA GLN A 19 -5.39 4.96 31.76
C GLN A 19 -5.16 4.18 30.46
N ASP A 20 -4.25 3.22 30.48
CA ASP A 20 -3.98 2.39 29.31
C ASP A 20 -5.26 1.68 28.91
N SER A 21 -5.77 1.99 27.72
CA SER A 21 -6.94 1.36 27.14
C SER A 21 -6.53 0.04 26.50
N LEU A 22 -7.19 -1.05 26.90
CA LEU A 22 -7.02 -2.36 26.28
C LEU A 22 -8.22 -2.66 25.39
N TYR A 23 -7.97 -2.87 24.10
CA TYR A 23 -8.97 -3.34 23.15
C TYR A 23 -8.79 -4.82 22.87
N VAL A 24 -9.88 -5.55 22.75
CA VAL A 24 -9.84 -6.98 22.41
C VAL A 24 -9.43 -7.14 20.95
N TYR A 25 -8.29 -7.75 20.71
CA TYR A 25 -7.78 -8.05 19.37
C TYR A 25 -8.32 -9.40 18.85
N GLN A 26 -8.34 -10.41 19.71
CA GLN A 26 -8.77 -11.77 19.38
C GLN A 26 -9.30 -12.50 20.61
N THR A 27 -10.31 -13.35 20.42
CA THR A 27 -10.80 -14.30 21.41
C THR A 27 -11.00 -15.66 20.76
N GLU A 28 -10.66 -16.73 21.50
CA GLU A 28 -10.99 -18.11 21.14
C GLU A 28 -11.78 -18.73 22.29
N GLY A 29 -12.76 -19.57 21.98
CA GLY A 29 -13.66 -20.13 22.98
C GLY A 29 -14.65 -19.12 23.59
N ILE A 30 -15.01 -19.32 24.86
CA ILE A 30 -15.99 -18.51 25.59
C ILE A 30 -15.25 -17.57 26.55
N VAL A 31 -15.24 -16.28 26.20
CA VAL A 31 -14.71 -15.20 27.02
C VAL A 31 -15.87 -14.28 27.42
N LEU A 32 -16.04 -14.03 28.70
CA LEU A 32 -17.13 -13.21 29.25
C LEU A 32 -16.59 -11.95 29.91
N LYS A 33 -17.29 -10.82 29.79
CA LYS A 33 -17.00 -9.58 30.52
C LYS A 33 -18.22 -9.07 31.26
N GLY A 34 -17.99 -8.41 32.39
CA GLY A 34 -19.04 -7.68 33.11
C GLY A 34 -18.98 -7.87 34.61
N LYS A 35 -20.03 -7.39 35.29
CA LYS A 35 -20.21 -7.59 36.74
C LYS A 35 -20.79 -8.98 37.00
N LEU A 36 -20.68 -9.48 38.23
CA LEU A 36 -21.08 -10.83 38.62
C LEU A 36 -22.48 -11.25 38.09
N ASN A 37 -23.41 -10.29 38.01
CA ASN A 37 -24.82 -10.51 37.65
C ASN A 37 -25.20 -10.10 36.21
N ALA A 38 -24.24 -9.61 35.42
CA ALA A 38 -24.47 -9.19 34.02
C ALA A 38 -23.21 -9.47 33.20
N LYS A 39 -23.06 -10.73 32.79
CA LYS A 39 -21.95 -11.20 31.95
C LYS A 39 -22.37 -11.18 30.49
N THR A 40 -21.51 -10.64 29.63
CA THR A 40 -21.70 -10.59 28.18
C THR A 40 -20.49 -11.20 27.49
N ARG A 41 -20.69 -11.82 26.33
CA ARG A 41 -19.57 -12.37 25.56
C ARG A 41 -18.66 -11.25 25.08
N VAL A 42 -17.36 -11.45 25.21
CA VAL A 42 -16.34 -10.52 24.71
C VAL A 42 -16.15 -10.76 23.21
N GLN A 43 -16.31 -9.69 22.43
CA GLN A 43 -16.08 -9.68 20.99
C GLN A 43 -14.83 -8.88 20.66
N LYS A 44 -14.25 -9.15 19.48
CA LYS A 44 -13.18 -8.34 18.89
C LYS A 44 -13.60 -6.86 18.82
N GLY A 45 -12.68 -5.96 19.16
CA GLY A 45 -12.91 -4.52 19.25
C GLY A 45 -13.50 -4.04 20.57
N ALA A 46 -13.89 -4.93 21.49
CA ALA A 46 -14.42 -4.52 22.79
C ALA A 46 -13.33 -3.84 23.66
N LEU A 47 -13.70 -2.72 24.28
CA LEU A 47 -12.86 -2.05 25.28
C LEU A 47 -12.94 -2.76 26.63
N LEU A 48 -11.79 -2.98 27.25
CA LEU A 48 -11.61 -3.50 28.60
C LEU A 48 -11.14 -2.35 29.50
N THR A 49 -12.06 -1.74 30.24
CA THR A 49 -11.72 -0.68 31.19
C THR A 49 -11.22 -1.26 32.51
N PRO A 50 -10.54 -0.48 33.38
CA PRO A 50 -10.06 -0.94 34.68
C PRO A 50 -11.12 -1.60 35.59
N GLN A 51 -12.39 -1.23 35.42
CA GLN A 51 -13.52 -1.72 36.22
C GLN A 51 -14.12 -3.03 35.68
N VAL A 52 -13.76 -3.44 34.46
CA VAL A 52 -14.27 -4.66 33.83
C VAL A 52 -13.40 -5.84 34.22
N LYS A 53 -14.05 -6.91 34.69
CA LYS A 53 -13.42 -8.22 34.85
C LYS A 53 -13.75 -9.08 33.65
N VAL A 54 -12.77 -9.85 33.20
CA VAL A 54 -12.91 -10.81 32.11
C VAL A 54 -12.77 -12.21 32.66
N GLU A 55 -13.67 -13.11 32.29
CA GLU A 55 -13.65 -14.51 32.66
C GLU A 55 -13.37 -15.36 31.43
N LEU A 56 -12.31 -16.17 31.50
CA LEU A 56 -11.95 -17.17 30.50
C LEU A 56 -12.45 -18.53 30.97
N GLN A 57 -13.31 -19.16 30.18
CA GLN A 57 -13.74 -20.55 30.38
C GLN A 57 -12.60 -21.52 30.00
N PRO A 58 -12.71 -22.82 30.35
CA PRO A 58 -11.78 -23.85 29.87
C PRO A 58 -11.55 -23.76 28.36
N GLN A 59 -10.29 -23.85 27.93
CA GLN A 59 -9.85 -23.76 26.53
C GLN A 59 -10.12 -22.39 25.85
N ALA A 60 -10.52 -21.35 26.59
CA ALA A 60 -10.67 -20.02 26.04
C ALA A 60 -9.33 -19.24 26.05
N SER A 61 -9.15 -18.39 25.05
CA SER A 61 -8.02 -17.46 24.99
C SER A 61 -8.51 -16.04 24.69
N LEU A 62 -7.77 -15.06 25.20
CA LEU A 62 -7.99 -13.64 24.95
C LEU A 62 -6.65 -12.99 24.63
N THR A 63 -6.60 -12.25 23.52
CA THR A 63 -5.52 -11.31 23.23
C THR A 63 -6.09 -9.89 23.17
N ALA A 64 -5.52 -9.00 23.98
CA ALA A 64 -5.83 -7.58 23.98
C ALA A 64 -4.63 -6.75 23.47
N ILE A 65 -4.91 -5.56 22.93
CA ILE A 65 -3.92 -4.63 22.39
C ILE A 65 -4.06 -3.26 23.08
N SER A 66 -2.96 -2.64 23.47
CA SER A 66 -2.96 -1.25 23.97
C SER A 66 -2.82 -0.22 22.86
N LYS A 67 -3.00 1.06 23.18
CA LYS A 67 -2.73 2.20 22.29
C LYS A 67 -1.33 2.19 21.66
N ASP A 68 -0.32 1.71 22.38
CA ASP A 68 1.06 1.61 21.90
C ASP A 68 1.29 0.38 21.00
N GLY A 69 0.22 -0.41 20.80
CA GLY A 69 0.22 -1.65 20.04
C GLY A 69 0.98 -2.78 20.74
N LEU A 70 1.02 -2.76 22.08
CA LEU A 70 1.53 -3.87 22.89
C LEU A 70 0.42 -4.92 23.06
N LEU A 71 0.78 -6.20 22.97
CA LEU A 71 -0.15 -7.31 23.12
C LEU A 71 -0.13 -7.88 24.53
N TYR A 72 -1.30 -8.33 24.99
CA TYR A 72 -1.52 -8.92 26.30
C TYR A 72 -2.39 -10.16 26.14
N THR A 73 -1.86 -11.33 26.49
CA THR A 73 -2.52 -12.62 26.20
C THR A 73 -2.81 -13.40 27.48
N ALA A 74 -4.03 -13.93 27.59
CA ALA A 74 -4.43 -14.88 28.61
C ALA A 74 -5.00 -16.13 27.91
N ASN A 75 -4.55 -17.31 28.33
CA ASN A 75 -4.89 -18.60 27.72
C ASN A 75 -5.21 -19.69 28.76
N ASP A 76 -5.07 -19.36 30.04
CA ASP A 76 -5.52 -20.17 31.15
C ASP A 76 -6.95 -19.77 31.59
N PRO A 77 -7.75 -20.72 32.09
CA PRO A 77 -9.09 -20.40 32.60
C PRO A 77 -9.00 -19.60 33.90
N GLY A 78 -9.84 -18.59 34.06
CA GLY A 78 -9.83 -17.77 35.27
C GLY A 78 -10.47 -16.39 35.12
N LEU A 79 -10.45 -15.64 36.21
CA LEU A 79 -10.97 -14.28 36.28
C LEU A 79 -9.82 -13.27 36.24
N TYR A 80 -9.82 -12.42 35.22
CA TYR A 80 -8.79 -11.43 34.95
C TYR A 80 -9.30 -10.03 35.22
N THR A 81 -8.55 -9.30 36.04
CA THR A 81 -8.67 -7.85 36.15
C THR A 81 -7.79 -7.19 35.09
N HIS A 82 -8.06 -5.92 34.79
CA HIS A 82 -7.23 -5.11 33.90
C HIS A 82 -5.75 -5.16 34.29
N ALA A 83 -5.43 -5.02 35.59
CA ALA A 83 -4.06 -5.10 36.09
C ALA A 83 -3.42 -6.48 35.87
N MET A 84 -4.19 -7.57 35.94
CA MET A 84 -3.69 -8.92 35.65
C MET A 84 -3.39 -9.10 34.17
N LEU A 85 -4.20 -8.51 33.28
CA LEU A 85 -3.95 -8.53 31.84
C LEU A 85 -2.67 -7.75 31.49
N LEU A 86 -2.47 -6.56 32.08
CA LEU A 86 -1.26 -5.76 31.85
C LEU A 86 0.04 -6.47 32.26
N LYS A 87 -0.01 -7.34 33.27
CA LYS A 87 1.14 -8.17 33.69
C LYS A 87 1.46 -9.29 32.69
N ARG A 88 0.54 -9.62 31.80
CA ARG A 88 0.67 -10.67 30.77
C ARG A 88 1.05 -10.10 29.42
N LYS A 89 1.92 -9.08 29.45
CA LYS A 89 2.50 -8.49 28.27
C LYS A 89 3.25 -9.57 27.49
N THR A 90 2.78 -9.88 26.29
CA THR A 90 3.53 -10.72 25.36
C THR A 90 4.51 -9.85 24.59
N GLN A 91 5.61 -10.47 24.12
CA GLN A 91 6.62 -9.74 23.35
C GLN A 91 5.94 -8.99 22.19
N VAL A 92 6.33 -7.73 22.02
CA VAL A 92 6.15 -7.01 20.75
C VAL A 92 6.68 -7.95 19.68
N TYR A 93 5.87 -8.36 18.70
CA TYR A 93 6.39 -9.08 17.53
C TYR A 93 7.55 -8.27 16.96
N PRO A 94 8.82 -8.64 17.20
CA PRO A 94 9.94 -7.92 16.66
C PRO A 94 10.19 -8.62 15.34
N LYS A 95 9.44 -8.26 14.28
CA LYS A 95 9.69 -8.61 12.86
C LYS A 95 8.45 -8.56 11.94
N ASN A 96 7.29 -8.06 12.37
CA ASN A 96 6.25 -7.76 11.38
C ASN A 96 6.59 -6.41 10.71
N LEU A 97 7.35 -6.48 9.61
CA LEU A 97 7.69 -5.34 8.76
C LEU A 97 6.44 -4.53 8.38
N SER A 98 5.34 -5.21 8.05
CA SER A 98 4.08 -4.60 7.66
C SER A 98 3.41 -3.81 8.79
N ALA A 99 3.40 -4.32 10.02
CA ALA A 99 2.79 -3.63 11.17
C ALA A 99 3.60 -2.38 11.55
N ASN A 100 4.92 -2.45 11.47
CA ASN A 100 5.77 -1.28 11.70
C ASN A 100 5.61 -0.25 10.57
N TYR A 101 5.49 -0.71 9.33
CA TYR A 101 5.17 0.14 8.18
C TYR A 101 3.82 0.84 8.33
N PHE A 102 2.75 0.11 8.67
CA PHE A 102 1.43 0.72 8.86
C PHE A 102 1.40 1.69 10.05
N LYS A 103 2.07 1.38 11.16
CA LYS A 103 2.23 2.33 12.28
C LYS A 103 2.97 3.60 11.85
N TYR A 104 4.01 3.44 11.03
CA TYR A 104 4.80 4.55 10.49
C TYR A 104 3.98 5.46 9.58
N ILE A 105 3.29 4.89 8.57
CA ILE A 105 2.39 5.64 7.69
C ILE A 105 1.29 6.35 8.49
N TRP A 106 0.70 5.66 9.47
CA TRP A 106 -0.31 6.24 10.35
C TRP A 106 0.21 7.43 11.16
N SER A 107 1.48 7.40 11.61
CA SER A 107 2.09 8.52 12.34
C SER A 107 2.44 9.72 11.47
N GLU A 108 2.79 9.51 10.20
CA GLU A 108 3.01 10.57 9.20
C GLU A 108 1.69 11.28 8.86
N LEU A 109 0.61 10.51 8.64
CA LEU A 109 -0.72 11.05 8.33
C LEU A 109 -1.29 11.91 9.47
N LEU A 110 -0.90 11.64 10.72
CA LEU A 110 -1.32 12.40 11.89
C LEU A 110 -0.37 13.57 12.22
N GLY A 111 0.63 13.86 11.37
CA GLY A 111 1.50 15.03 11.50
C GLY A 111 2.45 15.00 12.71
N ASN A 112 2.71 13.82 13.27
CA ASN A 112 3.47 13.67 14.51
C ASN A 112 4.99 13.45 14.29
N SER A 113 5.51 13.57 13.06
CA SER A 113 6.94 13.40 12.77
C SER A 113 7.62 14.74 12.50
N THR A 114 8.72 15.00 13.22
CA THR A 114 9.54 16.22 13.11
C THR A 114 10.89 15.98 12.42
N LYS A 115 11.09 14.80 11.82
CA LYS A 115 12.31 14.43 11.11
C LYS A 115 12.01 14.19 9.64
N PRO A 116 12.89 14.60 8.70
CA PRO A 116 12.75 14.25 7.30
C PRO A 116 12.74 12.73 7.15
N THR A 117 11.68 12.25 6.52
CA THR A 117 11.35 10.85 6.28
C THR A 117 12.43 10.18 5.42
N GLN A 118 13.16 9.22 6.00
CA GLN A 118 13.98 8.25 5.26
C GLN A 118 13.24 6.92 5.22
N ILE A 119 12.54 6.69 4.11
CA ILE A 119 11.88 5.42 3.83
C ILE A 119 12.97 4.40 3.49
N GLY A 120 13.26 3.50 4.43
CA GLY A 120 14.04 2.29 4.18
C GLY A 120 13.21 1.26 3.43
N GLY A 121 12.77 1.61 2.22
CA GLY A 121 12.19 0.66 1.29
C GLY A 121 13.32 -0.13 0.65
N VAL A 122 13.33 -1.45 0.81
CA VAL A 122 14.05 -2.29 -0.15
C VAL A 122 13.17 -2.32 -1.39
N PHE A 123 13.29 -1.28 -2.20
CA PHE A 123 12.72 -1.22 -3.53
C PHE A 123 13.46 -2.30 -4.34
N ARG A 124 12.80 -3.41 -4.65
CA ARG A 124 13.35 -4.40 -5.59
C ARG A 124 13.20 -3.82 -6.99
N GLY A 125 14.17 -2.99 -7.36
CA GLY A 125 14.27 -2.32 -8.64
C GLY A 125 13.19 -1.26 -8.81
N GLU A 126 13.57 0.01 -8.95
CA GLU A 126 12.67 0.92 -9.65
C GLU A 126 12.32 0.23 -10.98
N SER A 127 11.05 0.23 -11.36
CA SER A 127 10.69 -0.24 -12.69
C SER A 127 11.41 0.70 -13.65
N LEU A 128 12.51 0.23 -14.24
CA LEU A 128 13.21 0.99 -15.27
C LEU A 128 12.16 1.44 -16.28
N MET A 129 11.24 0.57 -16.66
CA MET A 129 10.15 0.88 -17.59
C MET A 129 9.07 1.80 -16.99
N LEU A 130 8.88 2.97 -17.62
CA LEU A 130 7.87 3.97 -17.27
C LEU A 130 6.68 4.00 -18.24
N PHE A 131 6.95 3.94 -19.55
CA PHE A 131 5.93 3.98 -20.60
C PHE A 131 6.40 3.20 -21.83
N PRO A 132 5.57 2.39 -22.50
CA PRO A 132 4.17 2.09 -22.16
C PRO A 132 4.00 1.34 -20.84
N ALA A 133 2.94 1.64 -20.09
CA ALA A 133 2.64 0.89 -18.86
C ALA A 133 2.31 -0.58 -19.16
N ASP A 134 2.54 -1.46 -18.19
CA ASP A 134 2.22 -2.88 -18.33
C ASP A 134 0.70 -3.08 -18.55
N ARG A 135 0.34 -3.91 -19.53
CA ARG A 135 -1.03 -4.20 -19.98
C ARG A 135 -1.81 -2.98 -20.49
N SER A 136 -1.10 -2.04 -21.12
CA SER A 136 -1.70 -0.84 -21.70
C SER A 136 -2.24 -1.05 -23.13
N HIS A 137 -3.07 -0.12 -23.59
CA HIS A 137 -3.53 0.04 -24.97
C HIS A 137 -3.06 1.41 -25.46
N ILE A 138 -2.38 1.43 -26.61
CA ILE A 138 -1.82 2.65 -27.16
C ILE A 138 -2.38 2.86 -28.56
N ALA A 139 -2.99 4.01 -28.78
CA ALA A 139 -3.40 4.47 -30.10
C ALA A 139 -2.42 5.50 -30.64
N GLY A 140 -2.18 5.49 -31.95
CA GLY A 140 -1.44 6.55 -32.64
C GLY A 140 -0.23 6.04 -33.43
N SER A 141 0.28 6.93 -34.28
CA SER A 141 1.43 6.70 -35.16
C SER A 141 2.77 6.88 -34.45
N ARG A 142 2.79 7.58 -33.31
CA ARG A 142 3.98 7.79 -32.49
C ARG A 142 3.94 6.86 -31.29
N LEU A 143 4.79 5.84 -31.29
CA LEU A 143 5.00 4.96 -30.14
C LEU A 143 6.25 5.40 -29.39
N GLU A 144 6.04 5.84 -28.16
CA GLU A 144 7.11 6.28 -27.27
C GLU A 144 7.40 5.21 -26.22
N PHE A 145 8.68 5.05 -25.91
CA PHE A 145 9.20 4.21 -24.84
C PHE A 145 10.01 5.10 -23.91
N ARG A 146 9.74 5.03 -22.60
CA ARG A 146 10.45 5.80 -21.57
C ARG A 146 10.84 4.91 -20.42
N TRP A 147 12.03 5.11 -19.92
CA TRP A 147 12.54 4.40 -18.76
C TRP A 147 13.37 5.29 -17.84
N LEU A 148 13.57 4.86 -16.60
CA LEU A 148 14.52 5.44 -15.68
C LEU A 148 15.92 4.96 -16.05
N GLN A 149 16.89 5.86 -15.96
CA GLN A 149 18.29 5.58 -16.25
C GLN A 149 19.09 5.85 -14.97
N ASP A 150 19.79 4.84 -14.49
CA ASP A 150 20.50 4.91 -13.20
C ASP A 150 21.73 5.84 -13.25
N ALA A 151 22.30 6.06 -14.44
CA ALA A 151 23.42 6.97 -14.64
C ALA A 151 23.40 7.63 -16.04
N PRO A 152 23.75 8.93 -16.17
CA PRO A 152 23.69 9.67 -17.44
C PRO A 152 24.55 9.11 -18.57
N GLU A 153 25.58 8.32 -18.25
CA GLU A 153 26.52 7.76 -19.22
C GLU A 153 26.34 6.25 -19.45
N ALA A 154 25.36 5.62 -18.81
CA ALA A 154 25.12 4.18 -18.97
C ALA A 154 24.25 3.92 -20.21
N SER A 155 24.76 3.15 -21.19
CA SER A 155 23.93 2.62 -22.27
C SER A 155 22.84 1.70 -21.71
N GLY A 156 21.60 1.96 -22.10
CA GLY A 156 20.45 1.06 -21.91
C GLY A 156 20.15 0.30 -23.20
N TYR A 157 19.68 -0.93 -23.06
CA TYR A 157 19.28 -1.80 -24.17
C TYR A 157 17.78 -2.05 -24.09
N LEU A 158 17.07 -1.57 -25.10
CA LEU A 158 15.63 -1.73 -25.28
C LEU A 158 15.38 -2.99 -26.12
N PHE A 159 14.58 -3.90 -25.58
CA PHE A 159 14.09 -5.10 -26.23
C PHE A 159 12.59 -4.94 -26.44
N ILE A 160 12.13 -5.17 -27.67
CA ILE A 160 10.70 -5.17 -28.00
C ILE A 160 10.43 -6.42 -28.81
N ARG A 161 9.40 -7.17 -28.48
CA ARG A 161 8.96 -8.33 -29.24
C ARG A 161 7.47 -8.31 -29.47
N GLU A 162 7.03 -8.83 -30.62
CA GLU A 162 5.64 -9.17 -30.83
C GLU A 162 5.28 -10.37 -29.95
N ALA A 163 4.15 -10.33 -29.24
CA ALA A 163 3.78 -11.36 -28.26
C ALA A 163 3.53 -12.74 -28.89
N GLU A 164 3.03 -12.77 -30.12
CA GLU A 164 2.67 -14.00 -30.86
C GLU A 164 3.65 -14.31 -32.01
N GLY A 165 4.61 -13.43 -32.26
CA GLY A 165 5.55 -13.52 -33.37
C GLY A 165 6.98 -13.83 -32.94
N GLU A 166 7.85 -14.06 -33.93
CA GLU A 166 9.30 -14.19 -33.70
C GLU A 166 10.04 -12.85 -33.85
N ALA A 167 9.33 -11.78 -34.23
CA ALA A 167 9.91 -10.47 -34.48
C ALA A 167 10.41 -9.84 -33.17
N VAL A 168 11.71 -9.51 -33.13
CA VAL A 168 12.35 -8.85 -31.99
C VAL A 168 13.15 -7.65 -32.47
N LEU A 169 12.87 -6.48 -31.91
CA LEU A 169 13.67 -5.28 -32.03
C LEU A 169 14.60 -5.18 -30.82
N LYS A 170 15.89 -4.94 -31.08
CA LYS A 170 16.91 -4.72 -30.04
C LYS A 170 17.66 -3.43 -30.36
N LEU A 171 17.68 -2.50 -29.43
CA LEU A 171 18.26 -1.18 -29.65
C LEU A 171 19.10 -0.77 -28.44
N GLU A 172 20.29 -0.25 -28.71
CA GLU A 172 21.08 0.47 -27.72
C GLU A 172 20.65 1.94 -27.71
N SER A 173 20.53 2.52 -26.53
CA SER A 173 20.28 3.94 -26.33
C SER A 173 21.11 4.44 -25.17
N ASN A 174 21.72 5.61 -25.33
CA ASN A 174 22.40 6.32 -24.25
C ASN A 174 21.46 7.25 -23.47
N GLY A 175 20.18 7.28 -23.81
CA GLY A 175 19.16 8.08 -23.12
C GLY A 175 18.13 7.23 -22.38
N SER A 176 17.07 7.92 -21.94
CA SER A 176 15.95 7.38 -21.18
C SER A 176 14.64 7.29 -21.98
N SER A 177 14.67 7.60 -23.27
CA SER A 177 13.52 7.50 -24.15
C SER A 177 13.86 7.19 -25.59
N LEU A 178 12.92 6.55 -26.29
CA LEU A 178 12.94 6.31 -27.72
C LEU A 178 11.52 6.49 -28.27
N ALA A 179 11.39 7.10 -29.44
CA ALA A 179 10.11 7.25 -30.12
C ALA A 179 10.20 6.74 -31.56
N PHE A 180 9.20 5.98 -31.96
CA PHE A 180 9.03 5.45 -33.31
C PHE A 180 7.82 6.11 -33.94
N TYR A 181 7.99 6.60 -35.16
CA TYR A 181 6.91 7.19 -35.95
C TYR A 181 6.63 6.30 -37.16
N ASP A 182 5.39 5.86 -37.31
CA ASP A 182 4.91 5.02 -38.43
C ASP A 182 5.89 3.88 -38.77
N ASN A 183 6.46 3.26 -37.73
CA ASN A 183 7.47 2.24 -37.91
C ASN A 183 6.79 0.90 -38.24
N PRO A 184 7.17 0.22 -39.34
CA PRO A 184 6.48 -0.97 -39.84
C PRO A 184 6.58 -2.19 -38.90
N PHE A 185 7.44 -2.15 -37.87
CA PHE A 185 7.48 -3.18 -36.83
C PHE A 185 6.19 -3.20 -35.99
N PHE A 186 5.52 -2.04 -35.86
CA PHE A 186 4.31 -1.88 -35.05
C PHE A 186 3.08 -1.82 -35.94
N GLU A 187 2.32 -2.92 -35.96
CA GLU A 187 1.06 -3.02 -36.68
C GLU A 187 -0.10 -2.83 -35.70
N GLU A 188 -1.10 -2.06 -36.12
CA GLU A 188 -2.33 -1.89 -35.35
C GLU A 188 -3.05 -3.25 -35.18
N GLY A 189 -3.62 -3.46 -34.00
CA GLY A 189 -4.28 -4.71 -33.59
C GLY A 189 -3.36 -5.71 -32.89
N LYS A 190 -2.03 -5.56 -33.00
CA LYS A 190 -1.06 -6.49 -32.42
C LYS A 190 -0.67 -6.14 -30.98
N SER A 191 -0.20 -7.15 -30.26
CA SER A 191 0.32 -7.03 -28.89
C SER A 191 1.83 -7.17 -28.89
N TYR A 192 2.47 -6.32 -28.09
CA TYR A 192 3.91 -6.22 -27.96
C TYR A 192 4.32 -6.31 -26.51
N GLU A 193 5.53 -6.78 -26.29
CA GLU A 193 6.19 -6.84 -25.01
C GLU A 193 7.52 -6.11 -25.09
N TRP A 194 7.85 -5.33 -24.07
CA TRP A 194 9.08 -4.56 -24.05
C TRP A 194 9.80 -4.66 -22.71
N ALA A 195 11.12 -4.53 -22.74
CA ALA A 195 12.00 -4.57 -21.58
C ALA A 195 13.22 -3.67 -21.78
N VAL A 196 13.76 -3.13 -20.70
CA VAL A 196 15.02 -2.38 -20.69
C VAL A 196 16.00 -3.03 -19.72
N THR A 197 17.26 -3.11 -20.11
CA THR A 197 18.37 -3.57 -19.27
C THR A 197 19.63 -2.75 -19.52
N THR A 198 20.57 -2.77 -18.57
CA THR A 198 21.91 -2.21 -18.73
C THR A 198 22.91 -3.22 -19.33
N GLU A 199 22.51 -4.49 -19.48
CA GLU A 199 23.33 -5.54 -20.09
C GLU A 199 23.03 -5.67 -21.59
N ALA A 200 24.07 -5.69 -22.44
CA ALA A 200 23.90 -5.86 -23.88
C ALA A 200 23.37 -7.25 -24.27
N PHE A 201 23.72 -8.27 -23.47
CA PHE A 201 23.39 -9.68 -23.71
C PHE A 201 22.76 -10.31 -22.46
N PRO A 202 21.58 -9.83 -22.03
CA PRO A 202 20.91 -10.34 -20.84
C PRO A 202 20.34 -11.73 -21.09
N ASN A 203 20.11 -12.49 -20.02
CA ASN A 203 19.23 -13.65 -20.10
C ASN A 203 17.78 -13.19 -20.21
N LEU A 204 17.20 -13.29 -21.41
CA LEU A 204 15.83 -12.84 -21.69
C LEU A 204 14.76 -13.53 -20.83
N SER A 205 15.01 -14.75 -20.34
CA SER A 205 14.09 -15.46 -19.44
C SER A 205 14.02 -14.83 -18.04
N ASN A 206 15.02 -14.03 -17.68
CA ASN A 206 15.10 -13.34 -16.38
C ASN A 206 14.62 -11.88 -16.45
N LEU A 207 14.39 -11.36 -17.66
CA LEU A 207 13.88 -10.00 -17.83
C LEU A 207 12.38 -9.97 -17.58
N ARG A 208 11.94 -8.96 -16.82
CA ARG A 208 10.53 -8.61 -16.74
C ARG A 208 10.17 -7.81 -17.98
N PHE A 209 9.16 -8.26 -18.70
CA PHE A 209 8.57 -7.52 -19.82
C PHE A 209 7.29 -6.83 -19.38
N PHE A 210 7.06 -5.63 -19.91
CA PHE A 210 5.76 -4.95 -19.89
C PHE A 210 5.06 -5.20 -21.21
N SER A 211 3.75 -5.44 -21.17
CA SER A 211 2.96 -5.64 -22.39
C SER A 211 2.13 -4.41 -22.76
N PHE A 212 1.88 -4.22 -24.06
CA PHE A 212 0.92 -3.26 -24.55
C PHE A 212 0.29 -3.75 -25.86
N LYS A 213 -0.93 -3.29 -26.15
CA LYS A 213 -1.59 -3.49 -27.45
C LYS A 213 -1.55 -2.21 -28.26
N HIS A 214 -1.06 -2.28 -29.48
CA HIS A 214 -1.18 -1.17 -30.43
C HIS A 214 -2.58 -1.24 -31.03
N ILE A 215 -3.40 -0.23 -30.77
CA ILE A 215 -4.81 -0.21 -31.18
C ILE A 215 -5.07 0.90 -32.19
N THR A 216 -6.10 0.68 -33.00
CA THR A 216 -6.58 1.69 -33.94
C THR A 216 -7.23 2.87 -33.20
N LYS A 217 -7.30 4.02 -33.87
CA LYS A 217 -8.08 5.16 -33.36
C LYS A 217 -9.55 4.83 -33.13
N ALA A 218 -10.14 3.96 -33.96
CA ALA A 218 -11.54 3.56 -33.82
C ALA A 218 -11.75 2.72 -32.54
N GLU A 219 -10.87 1.75 -32.28
CA GLU A 219 -10.90 0.95 -31.06
C GLU A 219 -10.69 1.81 -29.81
N TYR A 220 -9.80 2.81 -29.87
CA TYR A 220 -9.59 3.74 -28.76
C TYR A 220 -10.88 4.45 -28.37
N GLU A 221 -11.61 5.01 -29.34
CA GLU A 221 -12.85 5.73 -29.04
C GLU A 221 -13.92 4.77 -28.47
N VAL A 222 -14.01 3.54 -28.97
CA VAL A 222 -14.92 2.52 -28.40
C VAL A 222 -14.57 2.20 -26.95
N LEU A 223 -13.29 1.93 -26.66
CA LEU A 223 -12.83 1.63 -25.29
C LEU A 223 -13.03 2.83 -24.35
N ARG A 224 -12.75 4.04 -24.84
CA ARG A 224 -12.93 5.29 -24.09
C ARG A 224 -14.39 5.50 -23.70
N GLU A 225 -15.32 5.34 -24.63
CA GLU A 225 -16.75 5.53 -24.34
C GLU A 225 -17.29 4.43 -23.41
N ALA A 226 -16.88 3.18 -23.60
CA ALA A 226 -17.21 2.08 -22.69
C ALA A 226 -16.73 2.39 -21.26
N PHE A 227 -15.49 2.85 -21.14
CA PHE A 227 -14.88 3.19 -19.86
C PHE A 227 -15.61 4.34 -19.14
N ILE A 228 -15.90 5.43 -19.87
CA ILE A 228 -16.66 6.57 -19.32
C ILE A 228 -18.04 6.11 -18.84
N SER A 229 -18.70 5.23 -19.60
CA SER A 229 -20.00 4.67 -19.22
C SER A 229 -19.92 3.77 -17.97
N GLU A 230 -18.88 2.96 -17.83
CA GLU A 230 -18.72 2.04 -16.70
C GLU A 230 -18.44 2.77 -15.39
N LEU A 231 -17.60 3.82 -15.42
CA LEU A 231 -17.30 4.59 -14.21
C LEU A 231 -18.52 5.27 -13.62
N ASN A 232 -19.50 5.66 -14.45
CA ASN A 232 -20.72 6.38 -14.06
C ASN A 232 -20.44 7.50 -13.03
N ASN A 233 -19.30 8.20 -13.21
CA ASN A 233 -18.76 9.11 -12.22
C ASN A 233 -19.03 10.56 -12.64
N PRO A 234 -19.86 11.32 -11.91
CA PRO A 234 -20.22 12.70 -12.27
C PRO A 234 -19.02 13.65 -12.26
N LEU A 235 -17.91 13.30 -11.59
CA LEU A 235 -16.69 14.11 -11.58
C LEU A 235 -15.98 14.11 -12.95
N LEU A 236 -16.21 13.10 -13.80
CA LEU A 236 -15.62 13.06 -15.15
C LEU A 236 -16.17 14.15 -16.06
N ALA A 237 -17.42 14.59 -15.84
CA ALA A 237 -18.05 15.63 -16.64
C ALA A 237 -17.41 17.02 -16.42
N GLY A 238 -16.68 17.20 -15.31
CA GLY A 238 -15.95 18.43 -15.01
C GLY A 238 -14.52 18.45 -15.57
N LEU A 239 -14.00 17.34 -16.09
CA LEU A 239 -12.65 17.27 -16.61
C LEU A 239 -12.58 17.83 -18.04
N SER A 240 -11.52 18.57 -18.33
CA SER A 240 -11.16 18.87 -19.71
C SER A 240 -10.80 17.60 -20.46
N LYS A 241 -10.84 17.66 -21.80
CA LYS A 241 -10.45 16.54 -22.65
C LYS A 241 -9.04 16.02 -22.33
N GLN A 242 -8.09 16.92 -22.08
CA GLN A 242 -6.70 16.56 -21.77
C GLN A 242 -6.57 15.89 -20.40
N GLU A 243 -7.30 16.37 -19.39
CA GLU A 243 -7.29 15.74 -18.07
C GLU A 243 -7.91 14.35 -18.10
N LEU A 244 -8.99 14.19 -18.87
CA LEU A 244 -9.61 12.90 -19.09
C LEU A 244 -8.66 11.93 -19.82
N GLU A 245 -8.00 12.38 -20.90
CA GLU A 245 -7.00 11.57 -21.63
C GLU A 245 -5.83 11.16 -20.73
N LYS A 246 -5.34 12.10 -19.91
CA LYS A 246 -4.29 11.82 -18.92
C LYS A 246 -4.74 10.77 -17.90
N LEU A 247 -5.93 10.93 -17.33
CA LEU A 247 -6.52 9.98 -16.38
C LEU A 247 -6.66 8.58 -17.00
N LEU A 248 -7.18 8.50 -18.24
CA LEU A 248 -7.33 7.24 -18.97
C LEU A 248 -5.99 6.53 -19.17
N CYS A 249 -4.96 7.28 -19.53
CA CYS A 249 -3.64 6.71 -19.76
C CYS A 249 -2.93 6.30 -18.46
N GLU A 250 -2.97 7.14 -17.42
CA GLU A 250 -2.25 6.90 -16.16
C GLU A 250 -2.91 5.81 -15.30
N GLU A 251 -4.24 5.83 -15.18
CA GLU A 251 -4.96 4.93 -14.27
C GLU A 251 -5.46 3.66 -14.97
N TYR A 252 -5.75 3.74 -16.28
CA TYR A 252 -6.41 2.64 -17.02
C TYR A 252 -5.58 2.14 -18.21
N GLY A 253 -4.39 2.72 -18.42
CA GLY A 253 -3.50 2.31 -19.49
C GLY A 253 -4.08 2.53 -20.89
N LEU A 254 -5.07 3.40 -21.08
CA LEU A 254 -5.64 3.73 -22.38
C LEU A 254 -5.04 5.05 -22.87
N CYS A 255 -4.05 4.96 -23.75
CA CYS A 255 -3.19 6.08 -24.15
C CYS A 255 -3.33 6.43 -25.63
N LYS A 256 -3.13 7.70 -25.97
CA LYS A 256 -3.23 8.27 -27.32
C LYS A 256 -2.21 9.37 -27.54
#